data_AF-A0A1I6NXQ0-F1
#
_entry.id   AF-A0A1I6NXQ0-F1
#
_cell.length_a   1.000
_cell.length_b   1.000
_cell.length_c   1.000
_cell.angle_alpha   90.00
_cell.angle_beta   90.00
_cell.angle_gamma   90.00
#
_symmetry.space_group_name_H-M   'P 1'
#
loop_
_entity.id
_entity.type
_entity.pdbx_description
1 polymer ?
#
loop_
_entity_poly.entity_id
_entity_poly.type
_entity_poly.pdbx_seq_one_letter_code
_entity_poly.pdbx_strand_id
1 'polypeptide(L)'
;MGTVDNLIISIDSNDKVNSYILSYTPQGKGFVCHSNHDAYSFNGSLNITPVEIDLNEILAQRTAVIQIVILICDWENGQHGAWHLATANCTPGFIQSVTVNVYYEVNQFNQLTMGDYVTLDGEIVSGTGSSGSPGGSTPILMLDDDENVYVQCEVIIDSFQNLGILGIEENWLRNNLWYAQKLFDFLNPELFSPKAKEFAIQAMRDQMSGYSINLFEGFLNHLLEENPFKIIEIDCNQIQKWQALAQHIAPQSIQNKIDNLPSSFFNNFEIQSLEDANGTIVNLDYFGVNISNLPNDPNTGQQFNPDGFLDYIRRHFNNFIEGSTFEPYCEISSMCETETNLWNSSNPLSSIIYIDIPMDDGVVICSKYANSYWYFMTLNAPYTGNHPVSGTRQFGYEQNSNGSYNFFVRGVDRFESNIAENLAYVIGNGNPFFGADNLWSSFQQKINQFVNNNSGSSNIIPAITNRPDWNKIEQVLNGEKSTSEIGCD
;
A
#
# COMPACT_ATOMS: atom_id res chain seq x y z
N MET A 1 6.86 -3.09 -38.01
CA MET A 1 6.01 -3.23 -36.80
C MET A 1 6.40 -4.56 -36.18
N GLY A 2 6.72 -4.61 -34.89
CA GLY A 2 7.17 -5.83 -34.23
C GLY A 2 6.03 -6.83 -33.95
N THR A 3 6.40 -8.08 -33.65
CA THR A 3 5.48 -9.09 -33.13
C THR A 3 5.10 -8.74 -31.68
N VAL A 4 3.81 -8.84 -31.36
CA VAL A 4 3.28 -8.61 -30.01
C VAL A 4 2.85 -9.96 -29.45
N ASP A 5 3.49 -10.38 -28.36
CA ASP A 5 3.16 -11.62 -27.66
C ASP A 5 2.22 -11.33 -26.49
N ASN A 6 1.11 -12.05 -26.42
CA ASN A 6 0.15 -11.96 -25.34
C ASN A 6 -0.06 -13.34 -24.71
N LEU A 7 0.00 -13.44 -23.39
CA LEU A 7 -0.36 -14.66 -22.70
C LEU A 7 -1.89 -14.78 -22.61
N ILE A 8 -2.42 -15.89 -23.11
CA ILE A 8 -3.83 -16.24 -23.08
C ILE A 8 -4.00 -17.46 -22.17
N ILE A 9 -4.90 -17.36 -21.20
CA ILE A 9 -5.29 -18.46 -20.32
C ILE A 9 -6.74 -18.81 -20.63
N SER A 10 -6.98 -20.07 -20.99
CA SER A 10 -8.31 -20.59 -21.30
C SER A 10 -8.64 -21.73 -20.35
N ILE A 11 -9.84 -21.72 -19.78
CA ILE A 11 -10.36 -22.82 -18.97
C ILE A 11 -11.41 -23.54 -19.80
N ASP A 12 -11.21 -24.83 -20.07
CA ASP A 12 -12.15 -25.62 -20.84
C ASP A 12 -13.34 -26.10 -20.00
N SER A 13 -14.31 -26.77 -20.64
CA SER A 13 -15.54 -27.24 -20.00
C SER A 13 -15.34 -28.29 -18.90
N ASN A 14 -14.11 -28.77 -18.69
CA ASN A 14 -13.74 -29.72 -17.63
C ASN A 14 -12.83 -29.08 -16.57
N ASP A 15 -12.82 -27.74 -16.47
CA ASP A 15 -11.94 -26.96 -15.60
C ASP A 15 -10.45 -27.17 -15.86
N LYS A 16 -10.08 -27.69 -17.05
CA LYS A 16 -8.68 -27.81 -17.43
C LYS A 16 -8.20 -26.48 -17.97
N VAL A 17 -7.19 -25.93 -17.31
CA VAL A 17 -6.52 -24.71 -17.76
C VAL A 17 -5.53 -25.03 -18.86
N ASN A 18 -5.66 -24.33 -19.98
CA ASN A 18 -4.73 -24.35 -21.09
C ASN A 18 -4.21 -22.93 -21.30
N SER A 19 -2.89 -22.76 -21.32
CA SER A 19 -2.25 -21.47 -21.57
C SER A 19 -1.55 -21.43 -22.91
N TYR A 20 -1.56 -20.27 -23.56
CA TYR A 20 -1.02 -20.06 -24.89
C TYR A 20 -0.34 -18.69 -24.97
N ILE A 21 0.81 -18.60 -25.64
CA ILE A 21 1.34 -17.33 -26.12
C ILE A 21 0.76 -17.06 -27.50
N LEU A 22 0.00 -15.99 -27.61
CA LEU A 22 -0.57 -15.45 -28.82
C LEU A 22 0.36 -14.37 -29.38
N SER A 23 1.15 -14.75 -30.38
CA SER A 23 2.10 -13.89 -31.07
C SER A 23 1.45 -13.30 -32.32
N TYR A 24 1.18 -11.99 -32.30
CA TYR A 24 0.62 -11.27 -33.44
C TYR A 24 1.69 -10.48 -34.18
N THR A 25 1.87 -10.74 -35.47
CA THR A 25 2.80 -9.98 -36.34
C THR A 25 2.01 -9.24 -37.41
N PRO A 26 1.81 -7.90 -37.28
CA PRO A 26 1.06 -7.13 -38.26
C PRO A 26 1.73 -7.11 -39.64
N GLN A 27 0.94 -7.24 -40.71
CA GLN A 27 1.39 -7.06 -42.11
C GLN A 27 1.07 -5.65 -42.60
N GLY A 28 2.09 -4.92 -43.06
CA GLY A 28 1.94 -3.57 -43.59
C GLY A 28 1.57 -2.54 -42.51
N LYS A 29 0.71 -1.58 -42.84
CA LYS A 29 0.11 -0.68 -41.82
C LYS A 29 -0.96 -1.50 -41.10
N GLY A 30 -0.64 -2.08 -39.94
CA GLY A 30 -1.43 -3.09 -39.23
C GLY A 30 -2.89 -2.77 -38.85
N PHE A 31 -3.49 -1.70 -39.37
CA PHE A 31 -4.89 -1.34 -39.25
C PHE A 31 -5.49 -1.05 -40.64
N VAL A 32 -6.64 -1.66 -40.93
CA VAL A 32 -7.51 -1.23 -42.03
C VAL A 32 -8.67 -0.45 -41.40
N CYS A 33 -8.65 0.88 -41.57
CA CYS A 33 -9.80 1.70 -41.18
C CYS A 33 -10.95 1.46 -42.15
N HIS A 34 -12.06 0.93 -41.66
CA HIS A 34 -13.31 0.97 -42.39
C HIS A 34 -13.92 2.37 -42.30
N SER A 35 -14.64 2.79 -43.34
CA SER A 35 -15.24 4.15 -43.44
C SER A 35 -16.34 4.44 -42.41
N ASN A 36 -16.69 3.45 -41.58
CA ASN A 36 -17.68 3.57 -40.52
C ASN A 36 -16.90 3.39 -39.22
N HIS A 37 -16.88 4.44 -38.40
CA HIS A 37 -15.94 4.68 -37.30
C HIS A 37 -15.95 3.68 -36.12
N ASP A 38 -16.64 2.54 -36.26
CA ASP A 38 -16.99 1.66 -35.14
C ASP A 38 -16.35 0.26 -35.23
N ALA A 39 -15.51 -0.01 -36.23
CA ALA A 39 -14.82 -1.29 -36.36
C ALA A 39 -13.39 -1.15 -36.93
N TYR A 40 -12.42 -1.66 -36.19
CA TYR A 40 -11.03 -1.81 -36.63
C TYR A 40 -10.80 -3.26 -37.04
N SER A 41 -10.29 -3.50 -38.25
CA SER A 41 -9.84 -4.83 -38.68
C SER A 41 -8.32 -4.87 -38.73
N PHE A 42 -7.77 -5.98 -38.24
CA PHE A 42 -6.33 -6.22 -38.14
C PHE A 42 -5.87 -7.08 -39.31
N ASN A 43 -4.74 -6.69 -39.93
CA ASN A 43 -4.11 -7.46 -40.99
C ASN A 43 -2.71 -7.88 -40.54
N GLY A 44 -2.51 -9.18 -40.34
CA GLY A 44 -1.26 -9.75 -39.82
C GLY A 44 -1.33 -11.26 -39.64
N SER A 45 -0.20 -11.87 -39.30
CA SER A 45 -0.14 -13.28 -38.92
C SER A 45 -0.32 -13.45 -37.41
N LEU A 46 -1.00 -14.52 -37.04
CA LEU A 46 -1.27 -14.90 -35.66
C LEU A 46 -0.65 -16.28 -35.43
N ASN A 47 0.22 -16.40 -34.43
CA ASN A 47 0.76 -17.68 -34.01
C ASN A 47 0.33 -17.97 -32.57
N ILE A 48 -0.05 -19.22 -32.31
CA ILE A 48 -0.53 -19.66 -30.99
C ILE A 48 0.40 -20.77 -30.51
N THR A 49 1.15 -20.49 -29.46
CA THR A 49 2.10 -21.45 -28.88
C THR A 49 1.59 -21.90 -27.51
N PRO A 50 1.21 -23.17 -27.32
CA PRO A 50 0.86 -23.68 -26.00
C PRO A 50 2.03 -23.50 -25.03
N VAL A 51 1.72 -23.05 -23.81
CA VAL A 51 2.68 -22.96 -22.71
C VAL A 51 2.06 -23.63 -21.49
N GLU A 52 2.85 -24.36 -20.70
CA GLU A 52 2.41 -24.88 -19.40
C GLU A 52 2.70 -23.83 -18.33
N ILE A 53 1.66 -23.39 -17.61
CA ILE A 53 1.78 -22.45 -16.50
C ILE A 53 1.05 -23.07 -15.30
N ASP A 54 1.71 -23.10 -14.15
CA ASP A 54 1.10 -23.53 -12.88
C ASP A 54 0.25 -22.37 -12.32
N LEU A 55 -1.06 -22.55 -12.29
CA LEU A 55 -2.05 -21.51 -12.00
C LEU A 55 -2.89 -21.79 -10.76
N ASN A 56 -2.40 -22.66 -9.87
CA ASN A 56 -3.13 -23.10 -8.67
C ASN A 56 -3.55 -21.95 -7.73
N GLU A 57 -2.89 -20.79 -7.76
CA GLU A 57 -3.27 -19.60 -6.97
C GLU A 57 -4.35 -18.72 -7.63
N ILE A 58 -4.43 -18.69 -8.96
CA ILE A 58 -5.31 -17.77 -9.70
C ILE A 58 -6.75 -18.32 -9.79
N LEU A 59 -6.93 -19.64 -9.73
CA LEU A 59 -8.22 -20.33 -9.88
C LEU A 59 -9.18 -20.18 -8.68
N ALA A 60 -8.79 -19.48 -7.61
CA ALA A 60 -9.65 -19.25 -6.45
C ALA A 60 -10.73 -18.17 -6.67
N GLN A 61 -10.72 -17.44 -7.80
CA GLN A 61 -11.64 -16.32 -8.04
C GLN A 61 -12.53 -16.56 -9.28
N ARG A 62 -13.86 -16.60 -9.08
CA ARG A 62 -14.86 -17.07 -10.07
C ARG A 62 -15.25 -16.07 -11.16
N THR A 63 -14.49 -15.00 -11.36
CA THR A 63 -14.69 -14.06 -12.47
C THR A 63 -13.32 -13.60 -12.95
N ALA A 64 -12.98 -13.92 -14.21
CA ALA A 64 -11.73 -13.48 -14.81
C ALA A 64 -11.99 -12.26 -15.69
N VAL A 65 -11.36 -11.14 -15.36
CA VAL A 65 -11.29 -9.95 -16.21
C VAL A 65 -9.89 -9.91 -16.78
N ILE A 66 -9.75 -9.93 -18.11
CA ILE A 66 -8.44 -9.76 -18.76
C ILE A 66 -8.34 -8.29 -19.18
N GLN A 67 -7.37 -7.58 -18.60
CA GLN A 67 -7.01 -6.23 -19.01
C GLN A 67 -5.88 -6.29 -20.03
N ILE A 68 -6.16 -5.81 -21.24
CA ILE A 68 -5.17 -5.67 -22.30
C ILE A 68 -4.84 -4.19 -22.43
N VAL A 69 -3.60 -3.81 -22.14
CA VAL A 69 -3.14 -2.42 -22.32
C VAL A 69 -2.44 -2.31 -23.68
N ILE A 70 -3.01 -1.52 -24.57
CA ILE A 70 -2.51 -1.26 -25.91
C ILE A 70 -1.90 0.15 -25.93
N LEU A 71 -0.62 0.25 -26.23
CA LEU A 71 0.02 1.55 -26.41
C LEU A 71 -0.18 2.03 -27.84
N ILE A 72 -0.76 3.21 -27.99
CA ILE A 72 -0.99 3.89 -29.28
C ILE A 72 -0.29 5.25 -29.29
N CYS A 73 -0.08 5.78 -30.48
CA CYS A 73 0.67 7.00 -30.71
C CYS A 73 0.19 7.61 -32.03
N ASP A 74 0.06 8.93 -32.05
CA ASP A 74 -0.30 9.70 -33.24
C ASP A 74 0.82 10.68 -33.65
N TRP A 75 1.97 10.62 -33.00
CA TRP A 75 3.10 11.52 -33.26
C TRP A 75 4.39 10.73 -33.50
N GLU A 76 4.77 10.64 -34.78
CA GLU A 76 5.97 9.94 -35.24
C GLU A 76 6.85 10.94 -36.02
N ASN A 77 8.15 10.97 -35.75
CA ASN A 77 9.12 11.81 -36.48
C ASN A 77 8.80 13.31 -36.53
N GLY A 78 8.25 13.88 -35.45
CA GLY A 78 8.05 15.33 -35.33
C GLY A 78 6.78 15.87 -36.01
N GLN A 79 5.84 15.02 -36.44
CA GLN A 79 4.55 15.43 -37.01
C GLN A 79 3.39 14.61 -36.46
N HIS A 80 2.21 15.21 -36.36
CA HIS A 80 0.95 14.49 -36.12
C HIS A 80 0.57 13.67 -37.35
N GLY A 81 0.33 12.37 -37.14
CA GLY A 81 -0.15 11.41 -38.11
C GLY A 81 -1.46 10.75 -37.67
N ALA A 82 -1.82 9.66 -38.35
CA ALA A 82 -2.94 8.82 -37.92
C ALA A 82 -2.54 7.96 -36.72
N TRP A 83 -3.47 7.72 -35.79
CA TRP A 83 -3.25 6.80 -34.67
C TRP A 83 -2.75 5.43 -35.14
N HIS A 84 -1.65 4.97 -34.53
CA HIS A 84 -1.08 3.66 -34.76
C HIS A 84 -0.55 3.07 -33.45
N LEU A 85 -0.22 1.77 -33.45
CA LEU A 85 0.47 1.14 -32.32
C LEU A 85 1.80 1.85 -32.06
N ALA A 86 2.09 2.13 -30.79
CA ALA A 86 3.32 2.79 -30.41
C ALA A 86 4.52 1.97 -30.92
N THR A 87 5.43 2.66 -31.63
CA THR A 87 6.70 2.10 -32.10
C THR A 87 7.86 2.88 -31.48
N ALA A 88 9.09 2.42 -31.69
CA ALA A 88 10.29 3.12 -31.21
C ALA A 88 10.46 4.55 -31.78
N ASN A 89 9.75 4.89 -32.87
CA ASN A 89 9.81 6.20 -33.49
C ASN A 89 8.79 7.20 -32.91
N CYS A 90 7.95 6.75 -31.97
CA CYS A 90 7.00 7.62 -31.29
C CYS A 90 7.72 8.61 -30.40
N THR A 91 7.30 9.87 -30.48
CA THR A 91 7.90 10.92 -29.65
C THR A 91 7.47 10.73 -28.19
N PRO A 92 8.41 10.63 -27.23
CA PRO A 92 8.08 10.53 -25.81
C PRO A 92 7.19 11.71 -25.39
N GLY A 93 6.04 11.40 -24.79
CA GLY A 93 5.00 12.38 -24.42
C GLY A 93 3.73 12.34 -25.29
N PHE A 94 3.75 11.61 -26.41
CA PHE A 94 2.58 11.41 -27.29
C PHE A 94 2.13 9.94 -27.39
N ILE A 95 2.59 9.12 -26.45
CA ILE A 95 2.16 7.73 -26.32
C ILE A 95 0.98 7.71 -25.35
N GLN A 96 -0.14 7.15 -25.79
CA GLN A 96 -1.34 6.93 -24.97
C GLN A 96 -1.56 5.44 -24.76
N SER A 97 -2.07 5.06 -23.60
CA SER A 97 -2.46 3.69 -23.31
C SER A 97 -3.98 3.55 -23.42
N VAL A 98 -4.45 2.60 -24.21
CA VAL A 98 -5.85 2.18 -24.25
C VAL A 98 -5.98 0.86 -23.53
N THR A 99 -6.86 0.80 -22.54
CA THR A 99 -7.14 -0.45 -21.82
C THR A 99 -8.40 -1.09 -22.38
N VAL A 100 -8.27 -2.32 -22.86
CA VAL A 100 -9.39 -3.15 -23.30
C VAL A 100 -9.65 -4.18 -22.22
N ASN A 101 -10.84 -4.12 -21.62
CA ASN A 101 -11.29 -5.12 -20.66
C ASN A 101 -12.06 -6.20 -21.43
N VAL A 102 -11.57 -7.43 -21.40
CA VAL A 102 -12.29 -8.58 -21.95
C VAL A 102 -12.94 -9.32 -20.80
N TYR A 103 -14.28 -9.33 -20.82
CA TYR A 103 -15.09 -10.01 -19.82
C TYR A 103 -15.52 -11.37 -20.35
N TYR A 104 -15.37 -12.39 -19.51
CA TYR A 104 -15.90 -13.71 -19.79
C TYR A 104 -17.03 -14.01 -18.80
N GLU A 105 -18.25 -14.17 -19.31
CA GLU A 105 -19.34 -14.77 -18.54
C GLU A 105 -19.55 -16.21 -19.01
N VAL A 106 -19.55 -17.13 -18.05
CA VAL A 106 -20.02 -18.49 -18.26
C VAL A 106 -21.53 -18.46 -18.11
N ASN A 107 -22.25 -18.64 -19.22
CA ASN A 107 -23.71 -18.65 -19.16
C ASN A 107 -24.23 -19.93 -18.46
N GLN A 108 -25.53 -19.95 -18.15
CA GLN A 108 -26.23 -21.07 -17.50
C GLN A 108 -26.17 -22.42 -18.26
N PHE A 109 -25.57 -22.46 -19.46
CA PHE A 109 -25.35 -23.66 -20.26
C PHE A 109 -23.88 -24.06 -20.36
N ASN A 110 -22.99 -23.49 -19.53
CA ASN A 110 -21.54 -23.72 -19.55
C ASN A 110 -20.89 -23.42 -20.90
N GLN A 111 -21.42 -22.43 -21.63
CA GLN A 111 -20.82 -21.94 -22.86
C GLN A 111 -20.19 -20.57 -22.61
N LEU A 112 -18.96 -20.38 -23.08
CA LEU A 112 -18.32 -19.08 -23.13
C LEU A 112 -19.04 -18.22 -24.18
N THR A 113 -19.62 -17.11 -23.73
CA THR A 113 -20.12 -16.06 -24.63
C THR A 113 -19.25 -14.84 -24.45
N MET A 114 -18.54 -14.44 -25.51
CA MET A 114 -17.67 -13.27 -25.53
C MET A 114 -18.55 -12.02 -25.62
N GLY A 115 -18.54 -11.20 -24.57
CA GLY A 115 -19.14 -9.87 -24.59
C GLY A 115 -18.04 -8.84 -24.87
N ASP A 116 -17.93 -8.38 -26.11
CA ASP A 116 -16.97 -7.33 -26.46
C ASP A 116 -17.47 -5.97 -25.94
N TYR A 117 -16.70 -5.35 -25.06
CA TYR A 117 -16.91 -3.95 -24.66
C TYR A 117 -15.59 -3.19 -24.75
N VAL A 118 -15.54 -2.21 -25.63
CA VAL A 118 -14.44 -1.23 -25.69
C VAL A 118 -14.94 0.04 -25.02
N THR A 119 -14.34 0.42 -23.89
CA THR A 119 -14.60 1.70 -23.24
C THR A 119 -13.45 2.64 -23.50
N LEU A 120 -13.71 3.76 -24.18
CA LEU A 120 -12.83 4.92 -24.24
C LEU A 120 -13.42 5.96 -23.26
N ASP A 121 -12.62 6.37 -22.27
CA ASP A 121 -12.95 7.44 -21.32
C ASP A 121 -14.34 7.37 -20.65
N GLY A 122 -14.76 6.17 -20.26
CA GLY A 122 -15.90 5.99 -19.34
C GLY A 122 -17.31 6.09 -19.95
N GLU A 123 -17.48 6.16 -21.27
CA GLU A 123 -18.80 5.99 -21.90
C GLU A 123 -18.99 4.58 -22.51
N ILE A 124 -20.15 3.98 -22.24
CA ILE A 124 -20.55 2.65 -22.68
C ILE A 124 -21.30 2.78 -24.02
N VAL A 125 -20.78 2.18 -25.09
CA VAL A 125 -21.50 2.04 -26.36
C VAL A 125 -21.84 0.56 -26.58
N SER A 126 -23.12 0.22 -26.57
CA SER A 126 -23.60 -1.16 -26.81
C SER A 126 -23.99 -1.38 -28.28
N GLY A 127 -23.32 -2.32 -28.97
CA GLY A 127 -23.69 -2.78 -30.31
C GLY A 127 -24.24 -4.21 -30.27
N THR A 128 -25.53 -4.39 -30.57
CA THR A 128 -26.15 -5.71 -30.72
C THR A 128 -26.03 -6.20 -32.17
N GLY A 129 -25.37 -7.34 -32.41
CA GLY A 129 -25.23 -7.95 -33.75
C GLY A 129 -25.51 -9.47 -33.75
N SER A 130 -26.38 -9.91 -34.66
CA SER A 130 -26.97 -11.26 -34.75
C SER A 130 -26.21 -12.24 -35.69
N SER A 131 -26.08 -13.49 -35.24
CA SER A 131 -26.00 -14.80 -35.95
C SER A 131 -25.59 -14.91 -37.45
N GLY A 132 -24.57 -15.74 -37.77
CA GLY A 132 -24.38 -16.32 -39.11
C GLY A 132 -23.13 -17.23 -39.34
N SER A 133 -23.38 -18.55 -39.46
CA SER A 133 -22.65 -19.75 -39.99
C SER A 133 -21.15 -19.80 -40.44
N PRO A 134 -20.50 -21.00 -40.41
CA PRO A 134 -19.06 -21.21 -40.58
C PRO A 134 -18.62 -21.75 -41.96
N GLY A 135 -17.42 -21.38 -42.42
CA GLY A 135 -16.74 -22.11 -43.50
C GLY A 135 -15.64 -21.33 -44.23
N GLY A 136 -14.39 -21.82 -44.16
CA GLY A 136 -13.31 -21.38 -45.04
C GLY A 136 -11.91 -21.59 -44.47
N SER A 137 -11.27 -22.70 -44.83
CA SER A 137 -9.84 -23.00 -44.59
C SER A 137 -9.05 -22.87 -45.89
N THR A 138 -7.91 -22.15 -45.91
CA THR A 138 -6.73 -22.45 -46.77
C THR A 138 -5.50 -21.62 -46.36
N PRO A 139 -4.26 -22.08 -46.67
CA PRO A 139 -3.06 -21.99 -45.81
C PRO A 139 -2.04 -20.91 -46.19
N ILE A 140 -1.10 -20.64 -45.28
CA ILE A 140 0.08 -19.77 -45.49
C ILE A 140 1.34 -20.64 -45.67
N LEU A 141 2.16 -20.28 -46.67
CA LEU A 141 3.50 -20.78 -46.94
C LEU A 141 4.52 -19.64 -46.73
N MET A 142 5.70 -20.02 -46.21
CA MET A 142 6.80 -19.21 -45.64
C MET A 142 7.54 -18.26 -46.62
N LEU A 143 8.25 -17.24 -46.08
CA LEU A 143 9.73 -17.04 -46.15
C LEU A 143 10.25 -15.66 -45.62
N ASP A 144 11.31 -15.75 -44.80
CA ASP A 144 12.53 -14.93 -44.49
C ASP A 144 12.60 -13.41 -44.19
N ASP A 145 13.21 -13.14 -43.01
CA ASP A 145 14.35 -12.30 -42.55
C ASP A 145 14.56 -10.81 -42.96
N ASP A 146 14.79 -9.90 -41.98
CA ASP A 146 16.10 -9.18 -41.81
C ASP A 146 16.29 -8.16 -40.61
N GLU A 147 17.52 -8.24 -40.04
CA GLU A 147 18.61 -7.30 -39.62
C GLU A 147 18.68 -6.18 -38.51
N ASN A 148 17.67 -5.72 -37.77
CA ASN A 148 17.86 -4.50 -36.92
C ASN A 148 18.24 -4.67 -35.41
N VAL A 149 18.80 -5.80 -34.97
CA VAL A 149 19.06 -6.07 -33.52
C VAL A 149 20.48 -5.67 -33.03
N TYR A 150 21.41 -5.32 -33.92
CA TYR A 150 22.85 -5.32 -33.59
C TYR A 150 23.42 -4.07 -32.84
N VAL A 151 22.70 -2.95 -32.71
CA VAL A 151 23.32 -1.65 -32.29
C VAL A 151 23.26 -1.34 -30.79
N GLN A 152 22.31 -1.88 -30.01
CA GLN A 152 22.22 -1.63 -28.55
C GLN A 152 23.18 -2.49 -27.71
N CYS A 153 23.66 -3.61 -28.26
CA CYS A 153 24.47 -4.58 -27.52
C CYS A 153 25.86 -4.07 -27.15
N GLU A 154 26.54 -3.38 -28.07
CA GLU A 154 27.93 -2.96 -27.85
C GLU A 154 28.05 -1.94 -26.71
N VAL A 155 27.07 -1.05 -26.54
CA VAL A 155 27.08 -0.03 -25.47
C VAL A 155 27.01 -0.65 -24.06
N ILE A 156 26.21 -1.71 -23.91
CA ILE A 156 26.05 -2.44 -22.65
C ILE A 156 27.32 -3.24 -22.34
N ILE A 157 27.89 -3.91 -23.34
CA ILE A 157 29.10 -4.72 -23.20
C ILE A 157 30.32 -3.84 -22.88
N ASP A 158 30.49 -2.72 -23.58
CA ASP A 158 31.55 -1.74 -23.30
C ASP A 158 31.47 -1.20 -21.87
N SER A 159 30.25 -1.04 -21.34
CA SER A 159 30.02 -0.63 -19.95
C SER A 159 30.50 -1.68 -18.95
N PHE A 160 30.23 -2.97 -19.18
CA PHE A 160 30.76 -4.05 -18.34
C PHE A 160 32.30 -4.17 -18.42
N GLN A 161 32.88 -3.91 -19.59
CA GLN A 161 34.33 -3.90 -19.83
C GLN A 161 35.01 -2.81 -18.98
N ASN A 162 34.45 -1.60 -19.01
CA ASN A 162 34.94 -0.46 -18.23
C ASN A 162 34.79 -0.66 -16.71
N LEU A 163 33.90 -1.54 -16.27
CA LEU A 163 33.70 -1.87 -14.86
C LEU A 163 34.67 -2.93 -14.32
N GLY A 164 35.52 -3.51 -15.17
CA GLY A 164 36.43 -4.60 -14.83
C GLY A 164 35.73 -5.94 -14.64
N ILE A 165 34.51 -6.08 -15.16
CA ILE A 165 33.68 -7.29 -15.05
C ILE A 165 34.03 -8.31 -16.14
N LEU A 166 34.76 -7.90 -17.20
CA LEU A 166 34.97 -8.75 -18.38
C LEU A 166 36.25 -9.60 -18.36
N GLY A 167 35.99 -10.90 -18.60
CA GLY A 167 36.90 -12.05 -18.74
C GLY A 167 36.21 -13.16 -19.57
N ILE A 168 36.20 -14.41 -19.08
CA ILE A 168 35.57 -15.59 -19.74
C ILE A 168 34.06 -15.36 -20.02
N GLU A 169 33.46 -14.44 -19.30
CA GLU A 169 32.02 -14.17 -19.24
C GLU A 169 31.50 -13.23 -20.36
N GLU A 170 32.36 -12.59 -21.17
CA GLU A 170 31.93 -11.67 -22.25
C GLU A 170 31.07 -12.37 -23.31
N ASN A 171 31.53 -13.54 -23.77
CA ASN A 171 30.81 -14.34 -24.75
C ASN A 171 29.45 -14.78 -24.21
N TRP A 172 29.31 -14.97 -22.90
CA TRP A 172 28.02 -15.32 -22.31
C TRP A 172 27.07 -14.12 -22.29
N LEU A 173 27.53 -12.94 -21.88
CA LEU A 173 26.71 -11.71 -21.89
C LEU A 173 26.23 -11.33 -23.30
N ARG A 174 27.11 -11.47 -24.30
CA ARG A 174 26.77 -11.24 -25.72
C ARG A 174 25.67 -12.20 -26.23
N ASN A 175 25.61 -13.40 -25.67
CA ASN A 175 24.58 -14.41 -26.00
C ASN A 175 23.35 -14.35 -25.09
N ASN A 176 23.35 -13.51 -24.04
CA ASN A 176 22.28 -13.41 -23.04
C ASN A 176 21.90 -11.94 -22.78
N LEU A 177 21.58 -11.23 -23.86
CA LEU A 177 21.43 -9.77 -23.87
C LEU A 177 20.34 -9.23 -22.94
N TRP A 178 19.25 -9.97 -22.76
CA TRP A 178 18.21 -9.62 -21.79
C TRP A 178 18.77 -9.58 -20.35
N TYR A 179 19.58 -10.57 -19.98
CA TYR A 179 20.26 -10.60 -18.68
C TYR A 179 21.30 -9.47 -18.57
N ALA A 180 22.06 -9.21 -19.64
CA ALA A 180 23.02 -8.12 -19.68
C ALA A 180 22.36 -6.75 -19.45
N GLN A 181 21.20 -6.50 -20.10
CA GLN A 181 20.41 -5.28 -19.89
C GLN A 181 19.90 -5.19 -18.44
N LYS A 182 19.37 -6.27 -17.87
CA LYS A 182 18.89 -6.28 -16.48
C LYS A 182 20.00 -6.03 -15.46
N LEU A 183 21.18 -6.62 -15.67
CA LEU A 183 22.37 -6.36 -14.85
C LEU A 183 22.86 -4.92 -15.01
N PHE A 184 22.79 -4.36 -16.21
CA PHE A 184 23.17 -2.97 -16.47
C PHE A 184 22.20 -2.01 -15.79
N ASP A 185 20.89 -2.21 -15.97
CA ASP A 185 19.83 -1.45 -15.31
C ASP A 185 19.92 -1.54 -13.78
N PHE A 186 20.39 -2.67 -13.24
CA PHE A 186 20.67 -2.85 -11.81
C PHE A 186 21.87 -2.00 -11.34
N LEU A 187 22.93 -1.90 -12.13
CA LEU A 187 24.15 -1.16 -11.76
C LEU A 187 24.05 0.37 -11.98
N ASN A 188 23.11 0.82 -12.81
CA ASN A 188 23.03 2.19 -13.32
C ASN A 188 22.47 3.26 -12.35
N PRO A 189 21.51 2.98 -11.43
CA PRO A 189 20.86 4.04 -10.65
C PRO A 189 21.74 4.60 -9.53
N GLU A 190 22.32 3.79 -8.64
CA GLU A 190 23.08 4.32 -7.48
C GLU A 190 24.22 3.41 -6.98
N LEU A 191 25.42 3.70 -7.49
CA LEU A 191 26.72 3.29 -6.96
C LEU A 191 27.15 1.86 -7.29
N PHE A 192 28.03 1.77 -8.29
CA PHE A 192 28.97 0.69 -8.62
C PHE A 192 29.91 0.31 -7.46
N SER A 193 29.35 0.04 -6.28
CA SER A 193 30.11 -0.38 -5.11
C SER A 193 30.81 -1.72 -5.39
N PRO A 194 31.99 -1.97 -4.79
CA PRO A 194 32.68 -3.25 -4.96
C PRO A 194 31.80 -4.48 -4.72
N LYS A 195 30.86 -4.40 -3.76
CA LYS A 195 29.91 -5.48 -3.44
C LYS A 195 28.84 -5.69 -4.51
N ALA A 196 28.29 -4.62 -5.08
CA ALA A 196 27.33 -4.73 -6.19
C ALA A 196 27.98 -5.37 -7.44
N LYS A 197 29.28 -5.08 -7.66
CA LYS A 197 30.07 -5.73 -8.72
C LYS A 197 30.31 -7.22 -8.44
N GLU A 198 30.72 -7.57 -7.21
CA GLU A 198 30.91 -8.97 -6.81
C GLU A 198 29.62 -9.78 -6.97
N PHE A 199 28.47 -9.22 -6.59
CA PHE A 199 27.16 -9.83 -6.79
C PHE A 199 26.83 -10.02 -8.27
N ALA A 200 26.98 -8.98 -9.11
CA ALA A 200 26.71 -9.08 -10.54
C ALA A 200 27.55 -10.19 -11.21
N ILE A 201 28.83 -10.31 -10.82
CA ILE A 201 29.72 -11.38 -11.29
C ILE A 201 29.24 -12.75 -10.81
N GLN A 202 28.83 -12.88 -9.55
CA GLN A 202 28.38 -14.15 -9.00
C GLN A 202 27.04 -14.59 -9.61
N ALA A 203 26.07 -13.69 -9.73
CA ALA A 203 24.78 -13.95 -10.37
C ALA A 203 24.93 -14.37 -11.84
N MET A 204 25.87 -13.74 -12.58
CA MET A 204 26.24 -14.18 -13.92
C MET A 204 26.78 -15.63 -13.93
N ARG A 205 27.69 -15.96 -13.01
CA ARG A 205 28.30 -17.30 -12.92
C ARG A 205 27.28 -18.37 -12.54
N ASP A 206 26.38 -18.05 -11.62
CA ASP A 206 25.31 -18.96 -11.19
C ASP A 206 24.34 -19.24 -12.35
N GLN A 207 23.95 -18.19 -13.10
CA GLN A 207 23.15 -18.34 -14.30
C GLN A 207 23.89 -19.13 -15.41
N MET A 208 25.18 -18.88 -15.61
CA MET A 208 26.04 -19.66 -16.52
C MET A 208 26.11 -21.15 -16.14
N SER A 209 25.98 -21.46 -14.85
CA SER A 209 25.97 -22.84 -14.33
C SER A 209 24.60 -23.53 -14.43
N GLY A 210 23.59 -22.84 -14.98
CA GLY A 210 22.23 -23.35 -15.14
C GLY A 210 21.33 -23.15 -13.93
N TYR A 211 21.77 -22.35 -12.95
CA TYR A 211 20.97 -22.00 -11.78
C TYR A 211 20.11 -20.78 -12.12
N SER A 212 18.78 -20.95 -12.17
CA SER A 212 17.88 -19.83 -12.47
C SER A 212 17.66 -18.98 -11.22
N ILE A 213 18.30 -17.81 -11.16
CA ILE A 213 18.02 -16.82 -10.12
C ILE A 213 17.02 -15.80 -10.67
N ASN A 214 15.89 -15.61 -9.98
CA ASN A 214 15.09 -14.40 -10.15
C ASN A 214 15.87 -13.26 -9.48
N LEU A 215 16.56 -12.44 -10.29
CA LEU A 215 17.63 -11.52 -9.86
C LEU A 215 17.22 -10.58 -8.71
N PHE A 216 15.95 -10.18 -8.68
CA PHE A 216 15.37 -9.34 -7.63
C PHE A 216 15.12 -10.12 -6.34
N GLU A 217 14.54 -11.31 -6.43
CA GLU A 217 14.32 -12.19 -5.27
C GLU A 217 15.63 -12.72 -4.69
N GLY A 218 16.63 -13.02 -5.53
CA GLY A 218 17.96 -13.44 -5.07
C GLY A 218 18.70 -12.34 -4.31
N PHE A 219 18.59 -11.09 -4.76
CA PHE A 219 19.15 -9.94 -4.06
C PHE A 219 18.39 -9.63 -2.77
N LEU A 220 17.06 -9.65 -2.84
CA LEU A 220 16.20 -9.43 -1.68
C LEU A 220 16.44 -10.51 -0.61
N ASN A 221 16.49 -11.78 -1.01
CA ASN A 221 16.78 -12.89 -0.10
C ASN A 221 18.20 -12.78 0.47
N HIS A 222 19.21 -12.41 -0.31
CA HIS A 222 20.56 -12.21 0.22
C HIS A 222 20.63 -11.02 1.21
N LEU A 223 19.96 -9.91 0.91
CA LEU A 223 19.87 -8.76 1.82
C LEU A 223 19.11 -9.09 3.11
N LEU A 224 18.04 -9.88 3.02
CA LEU A 224 17.22 -10.32 4.15
C LEU A 224 17.84 -11.48 4.93
N GLU A 225 18.68 -12.32 4.32
CA GLU A 225 19.46 -13.37 4.98
C GLU A 225 20.56 -12.76 5.85
N GLU A 226 21.23 -11.71 5.38
CA GLU A 226 22.24 -10.99 6.16
C GLU A 226 21.64 -10.01 7.16
N ASN A 227 20.51 -9.38 6.84
CA ASN A 227 19.77 -8.51 7.73
C ASN A 227 18.26 -8.53 7.39
N PRO A 228 17.44 -9.34 8.08
CA PRO A 228 16.02 -9.51 7.77
C PRO A 228 15.18 -8.24 7.93
N PHE A 229 15.76 -7.18 8.47
CA PHE A 229 15.12 -5.90 8.74
C PHE A 229 15.59 -4.76 7.83
N LYS A 230 16.44 -5.04 6.83
CA LYS A 230 17.10 -4.02 5.98
C LYS A 230 16.17 -3.16 5.12
N ILE A 231 14.88 -3.51 5.02
CA ILE A 231 13.85 -2.80 4.24
C ILE A 231 12.78 -2.19 5.17
N ILE A 232 13.00 -2.26 6.48
CA ILE A 232 12.09 -1.65 7.46
C ILE A 232 12.50 -0.20 7.65
N GLU A 233 11.88 0.69 6.87
CA GLU A 233 12.00 2.14 7.08
C GLU A 233 11.19 2.54 8.31
N ILE A 234 11.85 2.60 9.47
CA ILE A 234 11.30 3.09 10.73
C ILE A 234 12.05 4.34 11.18
N ASP A 235 11.31 5.35 11.61
CA ASP A 235 11.88 6.56 12.19
C ASP A 235 12.51 6.27 13.56
N CYS A 236 13.85 6.17 13.57
CA CYS A 236 14.63 5.80 14.74
C CYS A 236 14.50 6.74 15.94
N ASN A 237 14.06 7.98 15.72
CA ASN A 237 13.79 8.93 16.80
C ASN A 237 12.46 8.67 17.53
N GLN A 238 11.54 7.89 16.92
CA GLN A 238 10.24 7.53 17.50
C GLN A 238 10.19 6.09 18.01
N ILE A 239 11.01 5.17 17.49
CA ILE A 239 10.87 3.73 17.81
C ILE A 239 10.86 3.43 19.32
N GLN A 240 11.73 4.05 20.11
CA GLN A 240 11.74 3.86 21.56
C GLN A 240 10.44 4.34 22.23
N LYS A 241 9.81 5.38 21.68
CA LYS A 241 8.54 5.90 22.18
C LYS A 241 7.37 5.00 21.79
N TRP A 242 7.39 4.44 20.59
CA TRP A 242 6.41 3.43 20.17
C TRP A 242 6.58 2.13 20.95
N GLN A 243 7.81 1.68 21.19
CA GLN A 243 8.10 0.53 22.04
C GLN A 243 7.48 0.69 23.44
N ALA A 244 7.60 1.87 24.05
CA ALA A 244 6.98 2.15 25.34
C ALA A 244 5.44 2.12 25.30
N LEU A 245 4.80 2.39 24.16
CA LEU A 245 3.35 2.26 23.99
C LEU A 245 2.92 0.81 23.72
N ALA A 246 3.69 0.08 22.91
CA ALA A 246 3.47 -1.34 22.67
C ALA A 246 3.51 -2.14 23.98
N GLN A 247 4.52 -1.88 24.81
CA GLN A 247 4.71 -2.54 26.11
C GLN A 247 3.78 -2.02 27.22
N HIS A 248 2.92 -1.04 26.94
CA HIS A 248 2.09 -0.44 27.98
C HIS A 248 0.94 -1.38 28.37
N ILE A 249 0.98 -1.85 29.62
CA ILE A 249 -0.09 -2.65 30.22
C ILE A 249 -0.92 -1.76 31.14
N ALA A 250 -2.25 -1.88 31.04
CA ALA A 250 -3.16 -1.15 31.92
C ALA A 250 -2.86 -1.49 33.41
N PRO A 251 -2.80 -0.48 34.31
CA PRO A 251 -2.64 -0.71 35.74
C PRO A 251 -3.69 -1.65 36.32
N GLN A 252 -3.33 -2.40 37.37
CA GLN A 252 -4.25 -3.35 38.02
C GLN A 252 -5.57 -2.71 38.47
N SER A 253 -5.57 -1.43 38.87
CA SER A 253 -6.81 -0.73 39.22
C SER A 253 -7.80 -0.61 38.05
N ILE A 254 -7.29 -0.55 36.82
CA ILE A 254 -8.09 -0.48 35.60
C ILE A 254 -8.58 -1.86 35.19
N GLN A 255 -7.71 -2.88 35.25
CA GLN A 255 -8.11 -4.27 35.03
C GLN A 255 -9.24 -4.66 36.01
N ASN A 256 -9.05 -4.36 37.30
CA ASN A 256 -10.08 -4.58 38.32
C ASN A 256 -11.37 -3.79 38.03
N LYS A 257 -11.29 -2.58 37.48
CA LYS A 257 -12.51 -1.84 37.09
C LYS A 257 -13.25 -2.64 36.01
N ILE A 258 -12.55 -3.04 34.95
CA ILE A 258 -13.10 -3.78 33.81
C ILE A 258 -13.74 -5.09 34.26
N ASP A 259 -13.06 -5.87 35.11
CA ASP A 259 -13.57 -7.13 35.64
C ASP A 259 -14.88 -6.98 36.45
N ASN A 260 -15.11 -5.79 37.03
CA ASN A 260 -16.29 -5.47 37.82
C ASN A 260 -17.38 -4.74 37.02
N LEU A 261 -17.16 -4.45 35.73
CA LEU A 261 -18.18 -3.87 34.87
C LEU A 261 -19.29 -4.89 34.59
N PRO A 262 -20.53 -4.43 34.35
CA PRO A 262 -21.65 -5.31 34.04
C PRO A 262 -21.36 -6.07 32.74
N SER A 263 -21.01 -7.35 32.87
CA SER A 263 -20.70 -8.25 31.76
C SER A 263 -21.66 -9.44 31.71
N SER A 264 -21.83 -10.00 30.52
CA SER A 264 -22.56 -11.25 30.28
C SER A 264 -21.80 -12.09 29.25
N PHE A 265 -22.24 -13.34 29.06
CA PHE A 265 -21.59 -14.25 28.09
C PHE A 265 -21.48 -13.69 26.66
N PHE A 266 -22.38 -12.78 26.27
CA PHE A 266 -22.38 -12.15 24.94
C PHE A 266 -21.92 -10.68 24.95
N ASN A 267 -21.62 -10.13 26.13
CA ASN A 267 -21.33 -8.70 26.33
C ASN A 267 -20.24 -8.58 27.41
N ASN A 268 -18.98 -8.73 27.05
CA ASN A 268 -17.85 -8.53 27.95
C ASN A 268 -17.15 -7.19 27.67
N PHE A 269 -16.50 -6.66 28.70
CA PHE A 269 -15.49 -5.63 28.53
C PHE A 269 -14.13 -6.31 28.53
N GLU A 270 -13.28 -5.99 27.57
CA GLU A 270 -11.96 -6.61 27.45
C GLU A 270 -10.97 -5.63 26.84
N ILE A 271 -9.80 -5.47 27.45
CA ILE A 271 -8.73 -4.67 26.87
C ILE A 271 -8.21 -5.43 25.66
N GLN A 272 -8.21 -4.78 24.50
CA GLN A 272 -7.66 -5.38 23.29
C GLN A 272 -6.18 -4.96 23.20
N SER A 273 -5.28 -5.89 23.50
CA SER A 273 -3.83 -5.65 23.45
C SER A 273 -3.31 -5.65 22.02
N LEU A 274 -2.12 -5.08 21.80
CA LEU A 274 -1.49 -5.07 20.47
C LEU A 274 -1.12 -6.49 20.02
N GLU A 275 -0.74 -7.34 20.97
CA GLU A 275 -0.27 -8.70 20.78
C GLU A 275 -1.40 -9.66 20.39
N ASP A 276 -2.61 -9.45 20.92
CA ASP A 276 -3.79 -10.29 20.65
C ASP A 276 -4.44 -9.99 19.27
N ALA A 277 -4.04 -8.89 18.64
CA ALA A 277 -4.52 -8.48 17.31
C ALA A 277 -4.06 -9.47 16.21
N ASN A 278 -4.87 -9.64 15.16
CA ASN A 278 -4.53 -10.55 14.06
C ASN A 278 -3.90 -9.87 12.84
N GLY A 279 -3.96 -8.54 12.74
CA GLY A 279 -3.50 -7.76 11.59
C GLY A 279 -2.02 -7.96 11.26
N THR A 280 -1.68 -8.06 9.97
CA THR A 280 -0.29 -8.30 9.53
C THR A 280 0.58 -7.05 9.58
N ILE A 281 -0.04 -5.87 9.48
CA ILE A 281 0.64 -4.58 9.51
C ILE A 281 0.41 -3.91 10.87
N VAL A 282 1.48 -3.39 11.47
CA VAL A 282 1.38 -2.48 12.61
C VAL A 282 1.39 -1.03 12.14
N ASN A 283 0.49 -0.22 12.67
CA ASN A 283 0.53 1.22 12.56
C ASN A 283 1.43 1.79 13.65
N LEU A 284 2.51 2.45 13.21
CA LEU A 284 3.37 3.28 14.05
C LEU A 284 3.22 4.72 13.57
N ASP A 285 2.50 5.55 14.34
CA ASP A 285 2.22 6.92 13.90
C ASP A 285 2.58 7.99 14.94
N TYR A 286 2.88 9.17 14.43
CA TYR A 286 3.08 10.39 15.19
C TYR A 286 2.58 11.60 14.41
N PHE A 287 1.62 12.31 15.00
CA PHE A 287 1.06 13.54 14.47
C PHE A 287 1.21 14.64 15.52
N GLY A 288 2.06 15.64 15.25
CA GLY A 288 2.39 16.70 16.19
C GLY A 288 2.25 18.13 15.65
N VAL A 289 2.12 19.09 16.56
CA VAL A 289 2.16 20.53 16.29
C VAL A 289 3.20 21.15 17.20
N ASN A 290 4.18 21.83 16.62
CA ASN A 290 5.16 22.61 17.36
C ASN A 290 4.56 23.98 17.69
N ILE A 291 4.50 24.32 18.98
CA ILE A 291 3.95 25.56 19.51
C ILE A 291 5.09 26.35 20.15
N SER A 292 5.48 27.45 19.52
CA SER A 292 6.51 28.36 20.02
C SER A 292 5.96 29.37 21.02
N ASN A 293 4.68 29.71 20.91
CA ASN A 293 3.94 30.54 21.86
C ASN A 293 2.56 29.93 22.10
N LEU A 294 2.25 29.58 23.36
CA LEU A 294 0.96 28.97 23.71
C LEU A 294 -0.19 29.97 23.47
N PRO A 295 -1.39 29.48 23.11
CA PRO A 295 -2.54 30.36 22.92
C PRO A 295 -3.07 30.91 24.24
N ASN A 296 -3.88 31.95 24.13
CA ASN A 296 -4.72 32.43 25.21
C ASN A 296 -5.97 31.55 25.34
N ASP A 297 -6.38 31.30 26.57
CA ASP A 297 -7.66 30.69 26.90
C ASP A 297 -8.79 31.63 26.48
N PRO A 298 -9.70 31.20 25.59
CA PRO A 298 -10.80 32.05 25.11
C PRO A 298 -11.76 32.45 26.24
N ASN A 299 -11.80 31.71 27.35
CA ASN A 299 -12.69 31.99 28.47
C ASN A 299 -12.12 33.03 29.45
N THR A 300 -10.80 33.06 29.62
CA THR A 300 -10.13 33.92 30.62
C THR A 300 -9.27 35.02 30.02
N GLY A 301 -8.93 34.92 28.73
CA GLY A 301 -8.00 35.80 28.03
C GLY A 301 -6.54 35.66 28.50
N GLN A 302 -6.24 34.75 29.43
CA GLN A 302 -4.89 34.49 29.93
C GLN A 302 -4.20 33.45 29.06
N GLN A 303 -2.88 33.55 28.92
CA GLN A 303 -2.10 32.54 28.22
C GLN A 303 -2.19 31.20 28.95
N PHE A 304 -2.45 30.12 28.22
CA PHE A 304 -2.37 28.78 28.81
C PHE A 304 -0.93 28.47 29.25
N ASN A 305 -0.79 27.71 30.33
CA ASN A 305 0.40 26.89 30.51
C ASN A 305 0.23 25.55 29.76
N PRO A 306 1.30 24.76 29.55
CA PRO A 306 1.22 23.54 28.73
C PRO A 306 0.18 22.53 29.23
N ASP A 307 0.16 22.24 30.54
CA ASP A 307 -0.79 21.33 31.19
C ASP A 307 -2.24 21.80 30.98
N GLY A 308 -2.50 23.10 31.17
CA GLY A 308 -3.81 23.71 31.01
C GLY A 308 -4.29 23.69 29.56
N PHE A 309 -3.39 23.86 28.59
CA PHE A 309 -3.76 23.74 27.18
C PHE A 309 -4.07 22.29 26.81
N LEU A 310 -3.28 21.32 27.32
CA LEU A 310 -3.54 19.91 27.09
C LEU A 310 -4.89 19.47 27.69
N ASP A 311 -5.20 19.92 28.92
CA ASP A 311 -6.50 19.67 29.55
C ASP A 311 -7.65 20.34 28.80
N TYR A 312 -7.42 21.55 28.25
CA TYR A 312 -8.40 22.21 27.38
C TYR A 312 -8.68 21.39 26.12
N ILE A 313 -7.64 20.90 25.44
CA ILE A 313 -7.77 20.01 24.26
C ILE A 313 -8.60 18.79 24.63
N ARG A 314 -8.26 18.11 25.73
CA ARG A 314 -8.95 16.90 26.19
C ARG A 314 -10.44 17.11 26.45
N ARG A 315 -10.81 18.20 27.12
CA ARG A 315 -12.21 18.53 27.44
C ARG A 315 -13.01 19.00 26.23
N HIS A 316 -12.33 19.50 25.21
CA HIS A 316 -12.93 20.00 23.98
C HIS A 316 -12.48 19.18 22.77
N PHE A 317 -12.21 17.89 22.97
CA PHE A 317 -11.50 17.06 22.00
C PHE A 317 -12.13 17.08 20.61
N ASN A 318 -13.47 17.04 20.57
CA ASN A 318 -14.26 17.08 19.32
C ASN A 318 -14.13 18.41 18.54
N ASN A 319 -13.68 19.49 19.17
CA ASN A 319 -13.36 20.75 18.46
C ASN A 319 -12.03 20.66 17.70
N PHE A 320 -11.21 19.67 18.06
CA PHE A 320 -9.87 19.48 17.52
C PHE A 320 -9.80 18.35 16.51
N ILE A 321 -10.89 17.68 16.14
CA ILE A 321 -10.87 16.58 15.17
C ILE A 321 -12.02 16.73 14.16
N GLU A 322 -11.94 16.00 13.06
CA GLU A 322 -13.00 15.88 12.05
C GLU A 322 -13.23 14.41 11.69
N GLY A 323 -14.47 14.07 11.31
CA GLY A 323 -14.83 12.73 10.83
C GLY A 323 -15.07 11.68 11.91
N SER A 324 -15.00 12.05 13.19
CA SER A 324 -15.29 11.17 14.33
C SER A 324 -15.72 12.01 15.54
N THR A 325 -16.35 11.38 16.55
CA THR A 325 -16.66 11.99 17.85
C THR A 325 -16.14 11.12 18.99
N PHE A 326 -15.74 11.76 20.08
CA PHE A 326 -15.30 11.13 21.31
C PHE A 326 -16.25 11.53 22.42
N GLU A 327 -16.94 10.55 22.98
CA GLU A 327 -17.99 10.77 23.99
C GLU A 327 -17.80 9.80 25.17
N PRO A 328 -18.12 10.19 26.40
CA PRO A 328 -18.18 9.24 27.51
C PRO A 328 -19.08 8.06 27.15
N TYR A 329 -18.64 6.84 27.47
CA TYR A 329 -19.40 5.64 27.11
C TYR A 329 -20.74 5.58 27.86
N CYS A 330 -21.83 5.64 27.08
CA CYS A 330 -23.20 5.78 27.58
C CYS A 330 -24.16 4.69 27.09
N GLU A 331 -23.68 3.70 26.32
CA GLU A 331 -24.48 2.56 25.85
C GLU A 331 -25.11 1.76 27.00
N ILE A 332 -24.45 1.77 28.17
CA ILE A 332 -25.02 1.29 29.43
C ILE A 332 -25.42 2.49 30.27
N SER A 333 -26.73 2.74 30.39
CA SER A 333 -27.25 3.96 31.04
C SER A 333 -26.76 4.16 32.48
N SER A 334 -26.51 3.09 33.23
CA SER A 334 -25.98 3.17 34.60
C SER A 334 -24.52 3.62 34.68
N MET A 335 -23.77 3.58 33.57
CA MET A 335 -22.38 4.03 33.48
C MET A 335 -22.25 5.48 33.01
N CYS A 336 -23.22 5.97 32.22
CA CYS A 336 -23.11 7.24 31.51
C CYS A 336 -22.73 8.45 32.39
N GLU A 337 -23.43 8.64 33.53
CA GLU A 337 -23.10 9.72 34.46
C GLU A 337 -21.71 9.53 35.10
N THR A 338 -21.34 8.29 35.43
CA THR A 338 -20.04 7.99 36.04
C THR A 338 -18.90 8.26 35.06
N GLU A 339 -19.00 7.79 33.82
CA GLU A 339 -17.96 7.99 32.81
C GLU A 339 -17.89 9.47 32.36
N THR A 340 -19.03 10.16 32.28
CA THR A 340 -19.08 11.59 31.98
C THR A 340 -18.42 12.42 33.07
N ASN A 341 -18.71 12.13 34.35
CA ASN A 341 -18.10 12.82 35.48
C ASN A 341 -16.60 12.53 35.57
N LEU A 342 -16.19 11.28 35.31
CA LEU A 342 -14.79 10.88 35.34
C LEU A 342 -13.99 11.55 34.21
N TRP A 343 -14.51 11.51 32.97
CA TRP A 343 -13.90 12.21 31.83
C TRP A 343 -13.80 13.72 32.08
N ASN A 344 -14.83 14.33 32.66
CA ASN A 344 -14.80 15.76 32.98
C ASN A 344 -14.07 16.10 34.30
N SER A 345 -13.50 15.13 35.01
CA SER A 345 -12.76 15.40 36.24
C SER A 345 -11.35 15.94 35.95
N SER A 346 -10.62 16.30 37.00
CA SER A 346 -9.18 16.60 36.93
C SER A 346 -8.30 15.36 36.85
N ASN A 347 -8.87 14.16 36.93
CA ASN A 347 -8.16 12.90 36.79
C ASN A 347 -9.04 11.89 36.01
N PRO A 348 -8.97 11.91 34.67
CA PRO A 348 -9.76 11.03 33.81
C PRO A 348 -9.27 9.58 33.80
N LEU A 349 -8.31 9.19 34.65
CA LEU A 349 -7.83 7.81 34.70
C LEU A 349 -9.01 6.84 34.86
N SER A 350 -9.01 5.79 34.03
CA SER A 350 -10.05 4.78 33.90
C SER A 350 -11.35 5.20 33.20
N SER A 351 -11.49 6.44 32.72
CA SER A 351 -12.67 6.84 31.92
C SER A 351 -12.78 6.02 30.65
N ILE A 352 -13.99 5.55 30.34
CA ILE A 352 -14.30 4.82 29.11
C ILE A 352 -14.96 5.77 28.12
N ILE A 353 -14.42 5.81 26.91
CA ILE A 353 -14.79 6.74 25.86
C ILE A 353 -15.25 5.93 24.65
N TYR A 354 -16.46 6.20 24.19
CA TYR A 354 -16.98 5.76 22.92
C TYR A 354 -16.45 6.68 21.80
N ILE A 355 -16.12 6.08 20.67
CA ILE A 355 -15.63 6.74 19.48
C ILE A 355 -16.58 6.39 18.33
N ASP A 356 -17.26 7.39 17.77
CA ASP A 356 -18.00 7.24 16.52
C ASP A 356 -16.99 7.22 15.37
N ILE A 357 -16.66 6.03 14.88
CA ILE A 357 -15.74 5.84 13.77
C ILE A 357 -16.60 5.46 12.55
N PRO A 358 -16.45 6.16 11.42
CA PRO A 358 -17.24 5.85 10.23
C PRO A 358 -17.16 4.36 9.87
N MET A 359 -18.34 3.72 9.85
CA MET A 359 -18.56 2.32 9.52
C MET A 359 -18.25 1.29 10.60
N ASP A 360 -17.51 1.62 11.67
CA ASP A 360 -17.13 0.63 12.69
C ASP A 360 -16.74 1.29 14.03
N ASP A 361 -17.71 1.49 14.91
CA ASP A 361 -17.56 2.17 16.20
C ASP A 361 -16.47 1.57 17.09
N GLY A 362 -15.88 2.40 17.95
CA GLY A 362 -14.80 1.99 18.85
C GLY A 362 -15.04 2.37 20.30
N VAL A 363 -14.46 1.61 21.24
CA VAL A 363 -14.35 2.03 22.64
C VAL A 363 -12.90 2.01 23.09
N VAL A 364 -12.52 3.01 23.88
CA VAL A 364 -11.19 3.11 24.51
C VAL A 364 -11.31 3.40 25.99
N ILE A 365 -10.28 3.06 26.75
CA ILE A 365 -10.17 3.38 28.18
C ILE A 365 -8.91 4.20 28.45
N CYS A 366 -9.04 5.25 29.27
CA CYS A 366 -7.92 6.04 29.76
C CYS A 366 -7.06 5.18 30.70
N SER A 367 -6.01 4.56 30.15
CA SER A 367 -5.21 3.56 30.85
C SER A 367 -4.06 4.18 31.66
N LYS A 368 -3.73 5.44 31.38
CA LYS A 368 -2.70 6.22 32.08
C LYS A 368 -3.03 7.70 31.99
N TYR A 369 -2.78 8.44 33.07
CA TYR A 369 -2.94 9.89 33.11
C TYR A 369 -1.81 10.55 33.89
N ALA A 370 -1.23 11.59 33.30
CA ALA A 370 -0.31 12.53 33.89
C ALA A 370 -0.65 13.93 33.37
N ASN A 371 -0.16 14.98 34.02
CA ASN A 371 -0.47 16.35 33.57
C ASN A 371 -0.05 16.61 32.12
N SER A 372 1.06 16.00 31.67
CA SER A 372 1.61 16.21 30.33
C SER A 372 1.20 15.18 29.28
N TYR A 373 0.46 14.12 29.65
CA TYR A 373 -0.04 13.13 28.69
C TYR A 373 -1.08 12.19 29.30
N TRP A 374 -1.86 11.54 28.44
CA TRP A 374 -2.67 10.37 28.79
C TRP A 374 -2.58 9.30 27.72
N TYR A 375 -2.85 8.05 28.11
CA TYR A 375 -2.93 6.92 27.18
C TYR A 375 -4.37 6.44 27.08
N PHE A 376 -4.78 6.14 25.86
CA PHE A 376 -5.92 5.30 25.57
C PHE A 376 -5.44 3.90 25.18
N MET A 377 -6.09 2.88 25.73
CA MET A 377 -6.04 1.52 25.20
C MET A 377 -7.40 1.18 24.62
N THR A 378 -7.38 0.42 23.53
CA THR A 378 -8.58 -0.12 22.87
C THR A 378 -9.29 -1.12 23.75
N LEU A 379 -10.62 -1.09 23.72
CA LEU A 379 -11.49 -1.84 24.60
C LEU A 379 -12.64 -2.44 23.78
N ASN A 380 -12.80 -3.75 23.85
CA ASN A 380 -14.05 -4.38 23.46
C ASN A 380 -15.08 -4.04 24.53
N ALA A 381 -16.28 -3.61 24.11
CA ALA A 381 -17.33 -3.23 25.02
C ALA A 381 -18.69 -3.76 24.57
N PRO A 382 -19.63 -4.01 25.49
CA PRO A 382 -21.02 -4.33 25.16
C PRO A 382 -21.64 -3.34 24.16
N TYR A 383 -22.51 -3.81 23.28
CA TYR A 383 -23.25 -3.00 22.28
C TYR A 383 -22.40 -2.36 21.17
N THR A 384 -21.12 -2.08 21.41
CA THR A 384 -20.16 -1.58 20.41
C THR A 384 -19.36 -2.72 19.78
N GLY A 385 -19.00 -3.73 20.57
CA GLY A 385 -18.13 -4.83 20.13
C GLY A 385 -16.65 -4.48 20.21
N ASN A 386 -15.84 -5.19 19.43
CA ASN A 386 -14.41 -4.98 19.33
C ASN A 386 -14.12 -3.65 18.62
N HIS A 387 -13.16 -2.89 19.15
CA HIS A 387 -12.58 -1.77 18.43
C HIS A 387 -11.91 -2.29 17.13
N PRO A 388 -11.99 -1.57 15.98
CA PRO A 388 -11.49 -2.04 14.67
C PRO A 388 -9.98 -2.37 14.65
N VAL A 389 -9.25 -1.69 15.52
CA VAL A 389 -7.82 -1.87 15.78
C VAL A 389 -7.58 -2.05 17.27
N SER A 390 -6.44 -2.62 17.63
CA SER A 390 -6.01 -2.81 19.00
C SER A 390 -4.59 -2.33 19.27
N GLY A 391 -4.40 -1.79 20.46
CA GLY A 391 -3.13 -1.20 20.90
C GLY A 391 -3.31 0.01 21.81
N THR A 392 -2.30 0.88 21.80
CA THR A 392 -2.20 2.03 22.72
C THR A 392 -1.91 3.31 21.97
N ARG A 393 -2.64 4.37 22.30
CA ARG A 393 -2.43 5.72 21.76
C ARG A 393 -2.18 6.73 22.88
N GLN A 394 -1.10 7.47 22.75
CA GLN A 394 -0.72 8.56 23.64
C GLN A 394 -1.16 9.91 23.06
N PHE A 395 -1.71 10.74 23.91
CA PHE A 395 -1.92 12.17 23.66
C PHE A 395 -1.11 12.95 24.69
N GLY A 396 -0.44 14.00 24.29
CA GLY A 396 0.35 14.77 25.24
C GLY A 396 1.13 15.91 24.62
N TYR A 397 2.08 16.41 25.40
CA TYR A 397 3.08 17.33 24.90
C TYR A 397 4.49 17.01 25.41
N GLU A 398 5.50 17.40 24.63
CA GLU A 398 6.92 17.33 24.97
C GLU A 398 7.53 18.74 24.85
N GLN A 399 8.35 19.15 25.83
CA GLN A 399 9.06 20.42 25.74
C GLN A 399 10.37 20.25 24.96
N ASN A 400 10.60 21.13 23.99
CA ASN A 400 11.83 21.20 23.22
C ASN A 400 12.90 22.02 23.93
N SER A 401 14.17 21.82 23.56
CA SER A 401 15.31 22.54 24.14
C SER A 401 15.26 24.06 23.97
N ASN A 402 14.54 24.56 22.96
CA ASN A 402 14.32 25.99 22.70
C ASN A 402 13.14 26.58 23.49
N GLY A 403 12.48 25.81 24.37
CA GLY A 403 11.34 26.23 25.17
C GLY A 403 9.97 26.11 24.47
N SER A 404 9.93 25.76 23.18
CA SER A 404 8.68 25.41 22.49
C SER A 404 8.15 24.05 22.93
N TYR A 405 6.91 23.73 22.58
CA TYR A 405 6.25 22.46 22.93
C TYR A 405 5.74 21.74 21.68
N ASN A 406 5.92 20.44 21.61
CA ASN A 406 5.25 19.60 20.62
C ASN A 406 4.01 19.00 21.27
N PHE A 407 2.82 19.41 20.86
CA PHE A 407 1.56 18.75 21.24
C PHE A 407 1.25 17.70 20.19
N PHE A 408 0.93 16.48 20.61
CA PHE A 408 0.89 15.35 19.70
C PHE A 408 -0.14 14.29 20.07
N VAL A 409 -0.43 13.46 19.06
CA VAL A 409 -0.96 12.12 19.19
C VAL A 409 0.06 11.13 18.61
N ARG A 410 0.27 10.00 19.30
CA ARG A 410 1.19 8.93 18.90
C ARG A 410 0.54 7.58 19.13
N GLY A 411 0.45 6.75 18.10
CA GLY A 411 -0.21 5.45 18.15
C GLY A 411 0.74 4.28 17.87
N VAL A 412 0.43 3.15 18.51
CA VAL A 412 0.84 1.82 18.09
C VAL A 412 -0.41 0.94 18.09
N ASP A 413 -0.87 0.56 16.91
CA ASP A 413 -2.10 -0.21 16.76
C ASP A 413 -2.05 -1.20 15.58
N ARG A 414 -2.81 -2.29 15.68
CA ARG A 414 -2.95 -3.34 14.66
C ARG A 414 -4.42 -3.64 14.43
N PHE A 415 -4.80 -4.04 13.22
CA PHE A 415 -6.17 -4.48 12.97
C PHE A 415 -6.50 -5.74 13.78
N GLU A 416 -7.72 -5.81 14.31
CA GLU A 416 -8.21 -7.01 14.99
C GLU A 416 -8.34 -8.22 14.05
N SER A 417 -8.55 -7.95 12.76
CA SER A 417 -8.80 -8.96 11.73
C SER A 417 -8.06 -8.66 10.44
N ASN A 418 -7.39 -9.68 9.90
CA ASN A 418 -6.77 -9.63 8.58
C ASN A 418 -7.77 -9.35 7.45
N ILE A 419 -9.03 -9.74 7.61
CA ILE A 419 -10.07 -9.47 6.61
C ILE A 419 -10.40 -7.97 6.60
N ALA A 420 -10.52 -7.36 7.78
CA ALA A 420 -10.77 -5.94 7.93
C ALA A 420 -9.59 -5.11 7.40
N GLU A 421 -8.35 -5.52 7.71
CA GLU A 421 -7.13 -4.90 7.19
C GLU A 421 -7.08 -4.94 5.66
N ASN A 422 -7.31 -6.09 5.04
CA ASN A 422 -7.28 -6.23 3.58
C ASN A 422 -8.38 -5.41 2.89
N LEU A 423 -9.59 -5.37 3.46
CA LEU A 423 -10.66 -4.55 2.93
C LEU A 423 -10.32 -3.05 3.02
N ALA A 424 -9.80 -2.61 4.16
CA ALA A 424 -9.34 -1.25 4.37
C ALA A 424 -8.18 -0.89 3.44
N TYR A 425 -7.25 -1.82 3.17
CA TYR A 425 -6.16 -1.65 2.23
C TYR A 425 -6.68 -1.37 0.81
N VAL A 426 -7.66 -2.14 0.33
CA VAL A 426 -8.25 -1.96 -1.00
C VAL A 426 -8.99 -0.62 -1.09
N ILE A 427 -9.82 -0.28 -0.09
CA ILE A 427 -10.57 0.98 -0.07
C ILE A 427 -9.62 2.19 0.05
N GLY A 428 -8.57 2.05 0.84
CA GLY A 428 -7.56 3.07 1.11
C GLY A 428 -6.46 3.16 0.06
N ASN A 429 -6.62 2.53 -1.11
CA ASN A 429 -5.64 2.52 -2.21
C ASN A 429 -4.22 2.14 -1.75
N GLY A 430 -4.12 1.14 -0.89
CA GLY A 430 -2.85 0.63 -0.35
C GLY A 430 -2.46 1.16 1.03
N ASN A 431 -3.28 2.01 1.66
CA ASN A 431 -3.11 2.40 3.06
C ASN A 431 -4.33 1.95 3.89
N PRO A 432 -4.22 0.88 4.70
CA PRO A 432 -5.35 0.41 5.50
C PRO A 432 -5.69 1.37 6.66
N PHE A 433 -4.80 2.30 7.02
CA PHE A 433 -5.00 3.27 8.11
C PHE A 433 -5.41 4.66 7.61
N PHE A 434 -5.84 4.81 6.34
CA PHE A 434 -6.18 6.11 5.76
C PHE A 434 -7.20 6.92 6.58
N GLY A 435 -8.17 6.25 7.19
CA GLY A 435 -9.17 6.89 8.06
C GLY A 435 -8.56 7.50 9.33
N ALA A 436 -7.67 6.73 9.99
CA ALA A 436 -6.92 7.21 11.15
C ALA A 436 -5.97 8.35 10.76
N ASP A 437 -5.28 8.24 9.63
CA ASP A 437 -4.37 9.27 9.14
C ASP A 437 -5.11 10.60 8.87
N ASN A 438 -6.31 10.54 8.30
CA ASN A 438 -7.15 11.71 8.09
C ASN A 438 -7.62 12.32 9.42
N LEU A 439 -8.07 11.48 10.36
CA LEU A 439 -8.50 11.92 11.70
C LEU A 439 -7.36 12.65 12.42
N TRP A 440 -6.17 12.05 12.47
CA TRP A 440 -5.03 12.65 13.19
C TRP A 440 -4.37 13.81 12.44
N SER A 441 -4.47 13.85 11.11
CA SER A 441 -4.12 15.05 10.34
C SER A 441 -5.06 16.21 10.68
N SER A 442 -6.37 15.95 10.84
CA SER A 442 -7.32 16.99 11.29
C SER A 442 -6.98 17.51 12.69
N PHE A 443 -6.51 16.63 13.58
CA PHE A 443 -5.99 16.98 14.91
C PHE A 443 -4.87 18.02 14.85
N GLN A 444 -3.85 17.79 14.01
CA GLN A 444 -2.78 18.75 13.83
C GLN A 444 -3.29 20.08 13.27
N GLN A 445 -4.15 20.02 12.26
CA GLN A 445 -4.68 21.21 11.59
C GLN A 445 -5.50 22.07 12.56
N LYS A 446 -6.40 21.46 13.33
CA LYS A 446 -7.28 22.18 14.27
C LYS A 446 -6.52 22.75 15.45
N ILE A 447 -5.54 22.04 16.01
CA ILE A 447 -4.67 22.60 17.04
C ILE A 447 -3.90 23.79 16.48
N ASN A 448 -3.26 23.62 15.31
CA ASN A 448 -2.50 24.71 14.69
C ASN A 448 -3.37 25.95 14.40
N GLN A 449 -4.59 25.74 13.90
CA GLN A 449 -5.56 26.82 13.68
C GLN A 449 -5.96 27.49 14.99
N PHE A 450 -6.34 26.70 16.01
CA PHE A 450 -6.73 27.23 17.31
C PHE A 450 -5.61 28.08 17.92
N VAL A 451 -4.37 27.58 17.90
CA VAL A 451 -3.23 28.28 18.47
C VAL A 451 -2.99 29.62 17.78
N ASN A 452 -2.90 29.62 16.46
CA ASN A 452 -2.64 30.83 15.68
C ASN A 452 -3.81 31.84 15.73
N ASN A 453 -5.04 31.37 15.90
CA ASN A 453 -6.22 32.24 16.05
C ASN A 453 -6.38 32.83 17.47
N ASN A 454 -5.71 32.27 18.47
CA ASN A 454 -5.83 32.69 19.87
C ASN A 454 -4.53 33.29 20.41
N SER A 455 -3.85 34.13 19.62
CA SER A 455 -2.61 34.85 20.01
C SER A 455 -1.39 33.97 20.31
N GLY A 456 -1.44 32.68 19.97
CA GLY A 456 -0.29 31.78 19.99
C GLY A 456 0.47 31.79 18.65
N SER A 457 1.49 30.95 18.56
CA SER A 457 2.21 30.68 17.31
C SER A 457 2.59 29.21 17.23
N SER A 458 2.24 28.58 16.11
CA SER A 458 2.52 27.17 15.88
C SER A 458 2.76 26.81 14.42
N ASN A 459 3.41 25.67 14.22
CA ASN A 459 3.58 25.02 12.92
C ASN A 459 3.27 23.52 13.05
N ILE A 460 2.66 22.96 12.00
CA ILE A 460 2.42 21.52 11.91
C ILE A 460 3.77 20.82 11.73
N ILE A 461 4.01 19.75 12.50
CA ILE A 461 5.14 18.85 12.30
C ILE A 461 4.71 17.82 11.24
N PRO A 462 5.52 17.54 10.20
CA PRO A 462 5.20 16.47 9.26
C PRO A 462 4.84 15.17 10.00
N ALA A 463 3.73 14.55 9.62
CA ALA A 463 3.30 13.29 10.22
C ALA A 463 4.32 12.20 9.90
N ILE A 464 4.50 11.29 10.85
CA ILE A 464 5.29 10.08 10.68
C ILE A 464 4.32 8.92 10.70
N THR A 465 4.35 8.08 9.67
CA THR A 465 3.44 6.95 9.48
C THR A 465 4.21 5.75 8.95
N ASN A 466 4.79 4.93 9.84
CA ASN A 466 5.44 3.69 9.44
C ASN A 466 4.42 2.54 9.53
N ARG A 467 4.46 1.63 8.55
CA ARG A 467 3.54 0.49 8.41
C ARG A 467 4.29 -0.84 8.25
N PRO A 468 5.22 -1.18 9.17
CA PRO A 468 5.99 -2.40 9.01
C PRO A 468 5.15 -3.65 9.27
N ASP A 469 5.60 -4.77 8.71
CA ASP A 469 5.09 -6.11 9.00
C ASP A 469 5.31 -6.45 10.48
N TRP A 470 4.23 -6.83 11.16
CA TRP A 470 4.24 -7.18 12.59
C TRP A 470 5.29 -8.24 12.90
N ASN A 471 5.38 -9.32 12.12
CA ASN A 471 6.28 -10.43 12.38
C ASN A 471 7.76 -10.00 12.33
N LYS A 472 8.05 -8.90 11.63
CA LYS A 472 9.41 -8.38 11.55
C LYS A 472 9.76 -7.45 12.71
N ILE A 473 8.79 -6.81 13.33
CA ILE A 473 9.07 -5.75 14.33
C ILE A 473 8.64 -6.12 15.73
N GLU A 474 7.80 -7.15 15.89
CA GLU A 474 7.23 -7.59 17.17
C GLU A 474 8.29 -7.72 18.26
N GLN A 475 9.37 -8.45 17.98
CA GLN A 475 10.44 -8.66 18.95
C GLN A 475 11.16 -7.35 19.35
N VAL A 476 11.22 -6.37 18.45
CA VAL A 476 11.79 -5.05 18.75
C VAL A 476 10.83 -4.24 19.60
N LEU A 477 9.53 -4.22 19.25
CA LEU A 477 8.51 -3.53 20.06
C LEU A 477 8.31 -4.17 21.43
N ASN A 478 8.49 -5.48 21.55
CA ASN A 478 8.46 -6.18 22.83
C ASN A 478 9.77 -5.99 23.62
N GLY A 479 10.81 -5.41 23.01
CA GLY A 479 12.12 -5.19 23.64
C GLY A 479 12.94 -6.46 23.84
N GLU A 480 12.59 -7.52 23.11
CA GLU A 480 13.35 -8.76 23.03
C GLU A 480 14.57 -8.59 22.12
N LYS A 481 14.48 -7.70 21.13
CA LYS A 481 15.56 -7.31 20.20
C LYS A 481 15.90 -5.84 20.29
N SER A 482 17.15 -5.52 19.96
CA SER A 482 17.64 -4.14 19.95
C SER A 482 17.07 -3.35 18.77
N THR A 483 16.84 -2.05 18.96
CA THR A 483 16.46 -1.14 17.87
C THR A 483 17.57 -1.04 16.80
N SER A 484 18.82 -1.34 17.15
CA SER A 484 19.92 -1.42 16.17
C SER A 484 19.70 -2.51 15.12
N GLU A 485 18.92 -3.56 15.43
CA GLU A 485 18.63 -4.64 14.46
C GLU A 485 17.79 -4.14 13.28
N ILE A 486 16.98 -3.10 13.48
CA ILE A 486 16.21 -2.43 12.42
C ILE A 486 16.94 -1.18 11.87
N GLY A 487 18.25 -1.05 12.14
CA GLY A 487 19.07 0.07 11.63
C GLY A 487 18.99 1.36 12.45
N CYS A 488 18.49 1.30 13.69
CA CYS A 488 18.43 2.44 14.59
C CYS A 488 19.54 2.39 15.64
N ASP A 489 20.67 3.02 15.33
CA ASP A 489 21.85 3.20 16.18
C ASP A 489 21.90 4.55 16.89
#